data_AF-A0A8S3PNW3-F1
#
_entry.id   AF-A0A8S3PNW3-F1
#
_cell.length_a   1.000
_cell.length_b   1.000
_cell.length_c   1.000
_cell.angle_alpha   90.00
_cell.angle_beta   90.00
_cell.angle_gamma   90.00
#
_symmetry.space_group_name_H-M   'P 1'
#
loop_
_entity.id
_entity.type
_entity.pdbx_description
1 polymer ?
#
loop_
_entity_poly.entity_id
_entity_poly.type
_entity_poly.pdbx_seq_one_letter_code
_entity_poly.pdbx_strand_id
1 'polypeptide(L)'
;MVCVSIFGSECSIRSWTFKFPDSYRQAGGVMIAVVIQAIFLVFVVFAILILAYCSDIKSTDTYQDVVLSVCGRNAQRLCAFVVMTYCFGTCITFLIIIGDQWEECTAVCGYLTFGENITSDILLSYDPDIWVIIAVILIAFKTYTTYPILLFCGRAALVSLWVDIRKMSLHEIEDSERNRRIIVTIVWFILTLLLAVFIPNIGVVIQILGAFAAVFIFIFPGMCMMSAVQNLVDDGIWTRRLKGLAAFACAFILIGAFIFGLTLTQSVIADKNGVKADKSKYTC
;
A
#
# COMPACT_ATOMS: atom_id res chain seq x y z
N MET A 1 -9.22 2.37 -4.05
CA MET A 1 -9.64 1.32 -3.10
C MET A 1 -10.19 0.08 -3.78
N VAL A 2 -10.85 0.21 -4.95
CA VAL A 2 -11.25 -0.97 -5.75
C VAL A 2 -10.08 -1.77 -6.30
N CYS A 3 -8.95 -1.14 -6.68
CA CYS A 3 -7.74 -1.93 -6.93
C CYS A 3 -7.24 -2.70 -5.70
N VAL A 4 -7.49 -2.25 -4.46
CA VAL A 4 -7.05 -2.93 -3.23
C VAL A 4 -8.01 -4.05 -2.83
N SER A 5 -9.31 -3.92 -3.14
CA SER A 5 -10.31 -4.98 -2.94
C SER A 5 -10.16 -6.15 -3.94
N ILE A 6 -9.48 -5.93 -5.07
CA ILE A 6 -9.10 -6.98 -6.02
C ILE A 6 -7.93 -7.83 -5.46
N PHE A 7 -7.23 -7.32 -4.45
CA PHE A 7 -6.14 -8.00 -3.75
C PHE A 7 -6.62 -8.70 -2.45
N GLY A 8 -7.87 -9.20 -2.40
CA GLY A 8 -8.35 -10.01 -1.28
C GLY A 8 -8.47 -11.50 -1.65
N SER A 9 -7.68 -12.35 -0.97
CA SER A 9 -7.81 -13.82 -0.79
C SER A 9 -6.98 -14.78 -1.67
N GLU A 10 -5.86 -15.24 -1.07
CA GLU A 10 -5.20 -16.57 -1.18
C GLU A 10 -4.10 -16.85 -2.25
N CYS A 11 -2.90 -17.06 -1.69
CA CYS A 11 -1.73 -17.94 -1.95
C CYS A 11 -1.16 -18.27 -3.34
N SER A 12 -1.62 -17.70 -4.45
CA SER A 12 -0.86 -17.86 -5.72
C SER A 12 -1.26 -16.83 -6.76
N ILE A 13 -0.32 -16.28 -7.56
CA ILE A 13 -0.60 -15.31 -8.65
C ILE A 13 -1.62 -15.88 -9.65
N ARG A 14 -1.67 -17.20 -9.78
CA ARG A 14 -2.71 -17.90 -10.54
C ARG A 14 -4.09 -17.83 -9.87
N SER A 15 -4.19 -18.08 -8.56
CA SER A 15 -5.42 -17.91 -7.77
C SER A 15 -5.90 -16.45 -7.80
N TRP A 16 -4.97 -15.50 -7.73
CA TRP A 16 -5.23 -14.08 -7.92
C TRP A 16 -5.89 -13.81 -9.28
N THR A 17 -5.27 -14.20 -10.39
CA THR A 17 -5.80 -13.98 -11.75
C THR A 17 -7.21 -14.57 -11.93
N PHE A 18 -7.50 -15.69 -11.26
CA PHE A 18 -8.79 -16.39 -11.35
C PHE A 18 -9.91 -15.76 -10.49
N LYS A 19 -9.59 -15.16 -9.35
CA LYS A 19 -10.57 -14.46 -8.48
C LYS A 19 -10.87 -13.04 -8.94
N PHE A 20 -10.02 -12.42 -9.77
CA PHE A 20 -10.29 -11.09 -10.36
C PHE A 20 -11.69 -11.01 -10.98
N PRO A 21 -12.11 -11.91 -11.91
CA PRO A 21 -13.45 -11.94 -12.47
C PRO A 21 -14.58 -11.97 -11.43
N ASP A 22 -14.43 -12.77 -10.36
CA ASP A 22 -15.44 -12.87 -9.32
C ASP A 22 -15.49 -11.61 -8.44
N SER A 23 -14.36 -10.98 -8.15
CA SER A 23 -14.34 -9.67 -7.47
C SER A 23 -14.99 -8.59 -8.32
N TYR A 24 -14.75 -8.58 -9.64
CA TYR A 24 -15.45 -7.69 -10.57
C TYR A 24 -16.95 -7.96 -10.61
N ARG A 25 -17.35 -9.23 -10.59
CA ARG A 25 -18.77 -9.63 -10.57
C ARG A 25 -19.45 -9.21 -9.26
N GLN A 26 -18.77 -9.36 -8.12
CA GLN A 26 -19.25 -8.88 -6.82
C GLN A 26 -19.32 -7.34 -6.76
N ALA A 27 -18.42 -6.64 -7.45
CA ALA A 27 -18.44 -5.17 -7.59
C ALA A 27 -19.56 -4.66 -8.54
N GLY A 28 -20.36 -5.56 -9.13
CA GLY A 28 -21.44 -5.21 -10.07
C GLY A 28 -20.99 -5.13 -11.53
N GLY A 29 -19.81 -5.66 -11.85
CA GLY A 29 -19.27 -5.79 -13.20
C GLY A 29 -17.96 -5.02 -13.42
N VAL A 30 -17.26 -5.37 -14.50
CA VAL A 30 -15.97 -4.74 -14.87
C VAL A 30 -16.10 -3.24 -15.06
N MET A 31 -17.17 -2.79 -15.72
CA MET A 31 -17.41 -1.36 -15.96
C MET A 31 -17.50 -0.56 -14.66
N ILE A 32 -18.24 -1.07 -13.66
CA ILE A 32 -18.40 -0.39 -12.38
C ILE A 32 -17.06 -0.30 -11.65
N ALA A 33 -16.29 -1.38 -11.63
CA ALA A 33 -14.99 -1.38 -10.97
C ALA A 33 -13.99 -0.44 -11.65
N VAL A 34 -13.98 -0.37 -12.99
CA VAL A 34 -13.13 0.57 -13.76
C VAL A 34 -13.54 2.02 -13.45
N VAL A 35 -14.84 2.31 -13.40
CA VAL A 35 -15.33 3.64 -13.04
C VAL A 35 -14.91 4.03 -11.62
N ILE A 36 -15.09 3.14 -10.64
CA ILE A 36 -14.67 3.42 -9.27
C ILE A 36 -13.15 3.62 -9.19
N GLN A 37 -12.37 2.79 -9.90
CA GLN A 37 -10.92 2.93 -9.95
C GLN A 37 -10.50 4.27 -10.58
N ALA A 38 -11.15 4.71 -11.64
CA ALA A 38 -10.90 6.01 -12.28
C ALA A 38 -11.21 7.16 -11.31
N ILE A 39 -12.32 7.09 -10.57
CA ILE A 39 -12.68 8.09 -9.55
C ILE A 39 -11.60 8.17 -8.46
N PHE A 40 -11.16 7.04 -7.92
CA PHE A 40 -10.07 7.03 -6.93
C PHE A 40 -8.76 7.57 -7.50
N LEU A 41 -8.46 7.31 -8.77
CA LEU A 41 -7.27 7.84 -9.42
C LEU A 41 -7.30 9.37 -9.49
N VAL A 42 -8.45 9.96 -9.81
CA VAL A 42 -8.62 11.43 -9.77
C VAL A 42 -8.33 11.97 -8.38
N PHE A 43 -8.83 11.33 -7.33
CA PHE A 43 -8.54 11.73 -5.94
C PHE A 43 -7.05 11.62 -5.59
N VAL A 44 -6.38 10.55 -6.04
CA VAL A 44 -4.94 10.37 -5.82
C VAL A 44 -4.13 11.46 -6.53
N VAL A 45 -4.44 11.75 -7.79
CA VAL A 45 -3.78 12.82 -8.54
C VAL A 45 -3.97 14.16 -7.85
N PHE A 46 -5.21 14.47 -7.44
CA PHE A 46 -5.51 15.69 -6.71
C PHE A 46 -4.76 15.79 -5.37
N ALA A 47 -4.69 14.71 -4.60
CA ALA A 47 -3.92 14.62 -3.37
C ALA A 47 -2.42 14.93 -3.58
N ILE A 48 -1.82 14.32 -4.60
CA ILE A 48 -0.40 14.55 -4.95
C ILE A 48 -0.20 16.00 -5.39
N LEU A 49 -1.11 16.58 -6.18
CA LEU A 49 -1.01 17.98 -6.61
C LEU A 49 -1.04 18.97 -5.43
N ILE A 50 -1.89 18.74 -4.42
CA ILE A 50 -1.91 19.58 -3.21
C ILE A 50 -0.57 19.51 -2.49
N LEU A 51 -0.03 18.30 -2.31
CA LEU A 51 1.23 18.11 -1.62
C LEU A 51 2.41 18.67 -2.42
N ALA A 52 2.39 18.53 -3.74
CA ALA A 52 3.38 19.13 -4.64
C ALA A 52 3.33 20.65 -4.58
N TYR A 53 2.13 21.25 -4.52
CA TYR A 53 1.97 22.69 -4.33
C TYR A 53 2.52 23.16 -2.97
N CYS A 54 2.26 22.42 -1.89
CA CYS A 54 2.83 22.71 -0.59
C CYS A 54 4.37 22.55 -0.56
N SER A 55 4.88 21.53 -1.27
CA SER A 55 6.32 21.28 -1.44
C SER A 55 7.03 22.41 -2.16
N ASP A 56 6.43 22.95 -3.23
CA ASP A 56 6.97 24.07 -4.01
C ASP A 56 7.05 25.36 -3.17
N ILE A 57 5.95 25.71 -2.48
CA ILE A 57 5.89 26.91 -1.61
C ILE A 57 6.91 26.84 -0.47
N LYS A 58 7.06 25.66 0.14
CA LYS A 58 7.94 25.48 1.31
C LYS A 58 9.36 25.06 0.92
N SER A 59 9.61 24.83 -0.38
CA SER A 59 10.88 24.32 -0.93
C SER A 59 11.40 23.11 -0.15
N THR A 60 10.52 22.12 0.04
CA THR A 60 10.84 20.89 0.78
C THR A 60 10.74 19.69 -0.13
N ASP A 61 11.75 18.83 -0.11
CA ASP A 61 11.86 17.73 -1.07
C ASP A 61 11.18 16.44 -0.60
N THR A 62 10.98 16.29 0.71
CA THR A 62 10.41 15.06 1.28
C THR A 62 8.98 15.26 1.75
N TYR A 63 8.16 14.23 1.55
CA TYR A 63 6.76 14.21 2.01
C TYR A 63 6.64 14.55 3.50
N GLN A 64 7.57 14.06 4.32
CA GLN A 64 7.56 14.25 5.77
C GLN A 64 7.86 15.70 6.15
N ASP A 65 8.76 16.35 5.42
CA ASP A 65 9.11 17.75 5.65
C ASP A 65 8.00 18.70 5.16
N VAL A 66 7.30 18.35 4.08
CA VAL A 66 6.08 19.07 3.65
C VAL A 66 5.03 19.02 4.76
N VAL A 67 4.73 17.84 5.30
CA VAL A 67 3.74 17.71 6.39
C VAL A 67 4.22 18.40 7.66
N LEU A 68 5.52 18.38 7.97
CA LEU A 68 6.08 19.12 9.11
C LEU A 68 5.90 20.63 8.96
N SER A 69 6.26 21.18 7.80
CA SER A 69 6.27 22.62 7.56
C SER A 69 4.87 23.22 7.49
N VAL A 70 3.86 22.41 7.15
CA VAL A 70 2.46 22.83 7.03
C VAL A 70 1.64 22.44 8.26
N CYS A 71 1.70 21.19 8.72
CA CYS A 71 0.81 20.65 9.77
C CYS A 71 1.49 20.50 11.14
N GLY A 72 2.79 20.75 11.24
CA GLY A 72 3.56 20.69 12.48
C GLY A 72 4.10 19.30 12.83
N ARG A 73 4.80 19.22 13.98
CA ARG A 73 5.62 18.06 14.37
C ARG A 73 4.80 16.79 14.65
N ASN A 74 3.62 16.93 15.25
CA ASN A 74 2.76 15.78 15.55
C ASN A 74 2.26 15.10 14.26
N ALA A 75 1.91 15.89 13.25
CA ALA A 75 1.48 15.37 11.95
C ALA A 75 2.64 14.70 11.20
N GLN A 76 3.87 15.25 11.29
CA GLN A 76 5.07 14.61 10.73
C GLN A 76 5.31 13.23 11.36
N ARG A 77 5.25 13.11 12.69
CA ARG A 77 5.43 11.82 13.39
C ARG A 77 4.41 10.80 12.94
N LEU A 78 3.14 11.20 12.89
CA LEU A 78 2.07 10.34 12.40
C LEU A 78 2.33 9.92 10.95
N CYS A 79 2.71 10.86 10.07
CA CYS A 79 3.06 10.57 8.70
C CYS A 79 4.22 9.58 8.59
N ALA A 80 5.30 9.78 9.32
CA ALA A 80 6.45 8.88 9.29
C ALA A 80 6.07 7.47 9.75
N PHE A 81 5.23 7.37 10.80
CA PHE A 81 4.68 6.10 11.26
C PHE A 81 3.82 5.41 10.20
N VAL A 82 2.88 6.12 9.57
CA VAL A 82 2.00 5.58 8.53
C VAL A 82 2.80 5.14 7.29
N VAL A 83 3.82 5.90 6.86
CA VAL A 83 4.69 5.51 5.74
C VAL A 83 5.48 4.26 6.10
N MET A 84 6.01 4.20 7.31
CA MET A 84 6.75 3.04 7.81
C MET A 84 5.87 1.79 7.82
N THR A 85 4.66 1.85 8.40
CA THR A 85 3.75 0.69 8.44
C THR A 85 3.28 0.27 7.06
N TYR A 86 3.01 1.22 6.17
CA TYR A 86 2.60 0.95 4.79
C TYR A 86 3.72 0.26 3.99
N CYS A 87 4.95 0.78 4.04
CA CYS A 87 6.09 0.16 3.39
C CYS A 87 6.37 -1.23 3.98
N PHE A 88 6.25 -1.40 5.29
CA PHE A 88 6.49 -2.68 5.96
C PHE A 88 5.49 -3.75 5.51
N GLY A 89 4.19 -3.45 5.55
CA GLY A 89 3.17 -4.39 5.07
C GLY A 89 3.26 -4.67 3.57
N THR A 90 3.65 -3.68 2.76
CA THR A 90 3.84 -3.89 1.31
C THR A 90 5.05 -4.78 1.04
N CYS A 91 6.15 -4.64 1.80
CA CYS A 91 7.29 -5.55 1.72
C CYS A 91 6.90 -6.99 2.07
N ILE A 92 6.08 -7.22 3.11
CA ILE A 92 5.54 -8.56 3.44
C ILE A 92 4.75 -9.12 2.26
N THR A 93 3.83 -8.31 1.72
CA THR A 93 2.99 -8.72 0.58
C THR A 93 3.83 -9.12 -0.64
N PHE A 94 4.88 -8.35 -0.95
CA PHE A 94 5.78 -8.68 -2.05
C PHE A 94 6.63 -9.91 -1.80
N LEU A 95 7.08 -10.16 -0.58
CA LEU A 95 7.81 -11.39 -0.26
C LEU A 95 6.93 -12.63 -0.47
N ILE A 96 5.66 -12.56 -0.08
CA ILE A 96 4.70 -13.66 -0.31
C ILE A 96 4.46 -13.85 -1.81
N ILE A 97 4.20 -12.78 -2.56
CA ILE A 97 4.06 -12.83 -4.03
C ILE A 97 5.31 -13.43 -4.70
N ILE A 98 6.52 -13.06 -4.26
CA ILE A 98 7.76 -13.62 -4.82
C ILE A 98 7.88 -15.12 -4.51
N GLY A 99 7.47 -15.56 -3.32
CA GLY A 99 7.41 -16.98 -2.96
C GLY A 99 6.49 -17.76 -3.89
N ASP A 100 5.26 -17.27 -4.06
CA ASP A 100 4.26 -17.88 -4.94
C ASP A 100 4.77 -17.97 -6.41
N GLN A 101 5.44 -16.92 -6.93
CA GLN A 101 6.02 -16.93 -8.27
C GLN A 101 7.10 -18.01 -8.44
N TRP A 102 7.89 -18.26 -7.38
CA TRP A 102 8.96 -19.23 -7.41
C TRP A 102 8.41 -20.66 -7.46
N GLU A 103 7.32 -20.93 -6.73
CA GLU A 103 6.62 -22.20 -6.78
C GLU A 103 6.04 -22.46 -8.17
N GLU A 104 5.45 -21.45 -8.81
CA GLU A 104 4.93 -21.55 -10.19
C GLU A 104 6.04 -21.89 -11.19
N CYS A 105 7.19 -21.23 -11.11
CA CYS A 105 8.35 -21.54 -11.95
C CYS A 105 8.84 -22.98 -11.75
N THR A 106 8.88 -23.43 -10.49
CA THR A 106 9.32 -24.79 -10.13
C THR A 106 8.35 -25.83 -10.67
N ALA A 107 7.04 -25.58 -10.60
CA ALA A 107 6.01 -26.46 -11.14
C ALA A 107 6.10 -26.60 -12.66
N VAL A 108 6.30 -25.49 -13.39
CA VAL A 108 6.46 -25.51 -14.85
C VAL A 108 7.73 -26.28 -15.25
N CYS A 109 8.86 -26.02 -14.59
CA CYS A 109 10.11 -26.74 -14.85
C CYS A 109 9.98 -28.24 -14.51
N GLY A 110 9.26 -28.59 -13.45
CA GLY A 110 8.96 -29.98 -13.08
C GLY A 110 8.14 -30.69 -14.14
N TYR A 111 7.08 -30.06 -14.66
CA TYR A 111 6.28 -30.61 -15.76
C TYR A 111 7.10 -30.83 -17.03
N LEU A 112 7.92 -29.85 -17.43
CA LEU A 112 8.79 -29.96 -18.61
C LEU A 112 9.84 -31.08 -18.47
N THR A 113 10.24 -31.40 -17.24
CA THR A 113 11.28 -32.41 -16.95
C THR A 113 10.72 -33.83 -16.86
N PHE A 114 9.54 -34.02 -16.24
CA PHE A 114 8.99 -35.34 -15.93
C PHE A 114 7.78 -35.75 -16.80
N GLY A 115 7.21 -34.83 -17.58
CA GLY A 115 6.11 -35.11 -18.52
C GLY A 115 4.88 -35.76 -17.85
N GLU A 116 4.22 -36.67 -18.58
CA GLU A 116 2.99 -37.37 -18.17
C GLU A 116 3.14 -38.34 -16.98
N ASN A 117 4.35 -38.54 -16.43
CA ASN A 117 4.56 -39.38 -15.23
C ASN A 117 4.26 -38.66 -13.91
N ILE A 118 3.73 -37.44 -13.95
CA ILE A 118 3.15 -36.73 -12.81
C ILE A 118 1.63 -36.83 -12.94
N THR A 119 0.97 -37.42 -11.93
CA THR A 119 -0.49 -37.57 -11.87
C THR A 119 -1.21 -36.28 -12.26
N SER A 120 -2.08 -36.43 -13.26
CA SER A 120 -2.96 -35.42 -13.85
C SER A 120 -3.90 -34.80 -12.82
N ASP A 121 -3.46 -33.76 -12.13
CA ASP A 121 -4.36 -32.73 -11.62
C ASP A 121 -3.59 -31.41 -11.49
N ILE A 122 -4.17 -30.32 -12.03
CA ILE A 122 -3.75 -28.90 -12.08
C ILE A 122 -3.39 -28.36 -13.49
N LEU A 123 -2.80 -29.15 -14.41
CA LEU A 123 -2.37 -28.64 -15.72
C LEU A 123 -3.36 -28.83 -16.89
N LEU A 124 -4.44 -29.59 -16.72
CA LEU A 124 -5.30 -30.06 -17.82
C LEU A 124 -6.55 -29.20 -18.12
N SER A 125 -6.62 -27.98 -17.60
CA SER A 125 -7.69 -27.02 -17.95
C SER A 125 -7.16 -25.68 -18.46
N TYR A 126 -5.91 -25.62 -18.92
CA TYR A 126 -5.33 -24.38 -19.44
C TYR A 126 -4.89 -24.53 -20.90
N ASP A 127 -5.60 -23.84 -21.78
CA ASP A 127 -5.07 -23.42 -23.08
C ASP A 127 -4.13 -22.24 -22.76
N PRO A 128 -2.80 -22.41 -22.83
CA PRO A 128 -1.85 -21.38 -22.42
C PRO A 128 -1.92 -20.21 -23.38
N ASP A 129 -2.82 -19.26 -23.10
CA ASP A 129 -2.85 -18.01 -23.82
C ASP A 129 -1.54 -17.25 -23.54
N ILE A 130 -0.82 -16.93 -24.60
CA ILE A 130 0.50 -16.29 -24.55
C ILE A 130 0.42 -14.96 -23.79
N TRP A 131 -0.72 -14.30 -23.81
CA TRP A 131 -0.98 -13.06 -23.08
C TRP A 131 -0.93 -13.23 -21.56
N VAL A 132 -1.37 -14.38 -21.03
CA VAL A 132 -1.33 -14.67 -19.59
C VAL A 132 0.10 -14.87 -19.12
N ILE A 133 0.92 -15.60 -19.89
CA ILE A 133 2.34 -15.82 -19.57
C ILE A 133 3.10 -14.48 -19.59
N ILE A 134 2.84 -13.65 -20.60
CA ILE A 134 3.42 -12.29 -20.67
C ILE A 134 3.00 -11.47 -19.44
N ALA A 135 1.72 -11.52 -19.02
CA ALA A 135 1.25 -10.80 -17.85
C ALA A 135 1.95 -11.24 -16.55
N VAL A 136 2.14 -12.55 -16.35
CA VAL A 136 2.85 -13.10 -15.18
C VAL A 136 4.31 -12.64 -15.15
N ILE A 137 5.01 -12.70 -16.28
CA ILE A 137 6.41 -12.24 -16.38
C ILE A 137 6.50 -10.74 -16.06
N LEU A 138 5.58 -9.92 -16.57
CA LEU A 138 5.55 -8.48 -16.29
C LEU A 138 5.25 -8.19 -14.81
N ILE A 139 4.36 -8.95 -14.18
CA ILE A 139 4.05 -8.83 -12.75
C ILE A 139 5.28 -9.22 -11.91
N ALA A 140 5.97 -10.30 -12.27
CA ALA A 140 7.19 -10.72 -11.59
C ALA A 140 8.28 -9.64 -11.69
N PHE A 141 8.58 -9.16 -12.91
CA PHE A 141 9.56 -8.10 -13.14
C PHE A 141 9.25 -6.85 -12.32
N LYS A 142 8.00 -6.36 -12.39
CA LYS A 142 7.54 -5.21 -11.60
C LYS A 142 7.74 -5.43 -10.11
N THR A 143 7.44 -6.62 -9.61
CA THR A 143 7.53 -6.92 -8.17
C THR A 143 8.97 -6.89 -7.68
N TYR A 144 9.90 -7.49 -8.44
CA TYR A 144 11.33 -7.45 -8.12
C TYR A 144 11.91 -6.03 -8.17
N THR A 145 11.52 -5.20 -9.15
CA THR A 145 12.03 -3.83 -9.25
C THR A 145 11.43 -2.90 -8.19
N THR A 146 10.20 -3.15 -7.75
CA THR A 146 9.51 -2.29 -6.77
C THR A 146 9.97 -2.57 -5.33
N TYR A 147 10.41 -3.80 -5.02
CA TYR A 147 10.82 -4.16 -3.66
C TYR A 147 11.95 -3.30 -3.08
N PRO A 148 13.08 -3.05 -3.78
CA PRO A 148 14.15 -2.17 -3.28
C PRO A 148 13.71 -0.72 -3.08
N ILE A 149 12.81 -0.22 -3.93
CA ILE A 149 12.26 1.14 -3.85
C ILE A 149 11.47 1.30 -2.56
N LEU A 150 10.61 0.33 -2.21
CA LEU A 150 9.84 0.37 -0.98
C LEU A 150 10.71 0.24 0.27
N LEU A 151 11.74 -0.61 0.22
CA LEU A 151 12.71 -0.75 1.30
C LEU A 151 13.45 0.58 1.55
N PHE A 152 13.81 1.28 0.48
CA PHE A 152 14.41 2.61 0.55
C PHE A 152 13.48 3.63 1.21
N CYS A 153 12.21 3.71 0.77
CA CYS A 153 11.21 4.63 1.33
C CYS A 153 10.91 4.33 2.81
N GLY A 154 10.68 3.05 3.15
CA GLY A 154 10.38 2.61 4.51
C GLY A 154 11.54 2.88 5.47
N ARG A 155 12.78 2.63 5.04
CA ARG A 155 13.99 2.94 5.81
C ARG A 155 14.11 4.44 6.07
N ALA A 156 13.92 5.28 5.05
CA ALA A 156 13.96 6.73 5.22
C ALA A 156 12.94 7.18 6.27
N ALA A 157 11.71 6.64 6.20
CA ALA A 157 10.67 6.98 7.16
C ALA A 157 10.97 6.51 8.60
N LEU A 158 11.51 5.30 8.76
CA LEU A 158 11.92 4.79 10.06
C LEU A 158 13.05 5.64 10.66
N VAL A 159 14.04 6.04 9.86
CA VAL A 159 15.15 6.87 10.32
C VAL A 159 14.64 8.25 10.76
N SER A 160 13.77 8.89 9.97
CA SER A 160 13.16 10.17 10.36
C SER A 160 12.41 10.08 11.69
N LEU A 161 11.63 9.01 11.87
CA LEU A 161 10.90 8.77 13.12
C LEU A 161 11.86 8.52 14.29
N TRP A 162 12.89 7.71 14.08
CA TRP A 162 13.89 7.37 15.10
C TRP A 162 14.67 8.60 15.57
N VAL A 163 15.14 9.44 14.63
CA VAL A 163 15.86 10.69 14.91
C VAL A 163 14.97 11.66 15.69
N ASP A 164 13.70 11.80 15.30
CA ASP A 164 12.76 12.70 15.98
C ASP A 164 12.44 12.22 17.41
N ILE A 165 12.25 10.92 17.62
CA ILE A 165 12.00 10.35 18.96
C ILE A 165 13.22 10.49 19.86
N ARG A 166 14.42 10.19 19.35
CA ARG A 166 15.67 10.20 20.13
C ARG A 166 16.30 11.58 20.28
N LYS A 167 15.77 12.61 19.61
CA LYS A 167 16.32 13.97 19.58
C LYS A 167 17.84 13.98 19.35
N MET A 168 18.32 13.15 18.42
CA MET A 168 19.76 12.98 18.18
C MET A 168 20.36 14.25 17.57
N SER A 169 21.60 14.56 17.96
CA SER A 169 22.34 15.70 17.40
C SER A 169 22.81 15.40 15.97
N LEU A 170 22.97 16.43 15.13
CA LEU A 170 23.36 16.29 13.72
C LEU A 170 24.71 15.58 13.55
N HIS A 171 25.64 15.78 14.49
CA HIS A 171 26.98 15.16 14.46
C HIS A 171 26.92 13.63 14.70
N GLU A 172 26.05 13.16 15.59
CA GLU A 172 25.88 11.71 15.82
C GLU A 172 25.15 11.00 14.66
N ILE A 173 24.40 11.76 13.86
CA ILE A 173 23.61 11.23 12.74
C ILE A 173 24.51 10.85 11.57
N GLU A 174 25.53 11.66 11.27
CA GLU A 174 26.49 11.47 10.16
C GLU A 174 27.47 10.31 10.43
N ASP A 175 28.06 10.25 11.62
CA ASP A 175 29.08 9.23 11.96
C ASP A 175 28.52 7.79 11.94
N SER A 176 27.27 7.62 12.36
CA SER A 176 26.62 6.30 12.45
C SER A 176 25.78 5.95 11.22
N GLU A 177 25.77 6.81 10.19
CA GLU A 177 24.77 6.74 9.13
C GLU A 177 24.79 5.42 8.36
N ARG A 178 25.96 5.01 7.88
CA ARG A 178 26.09 3.80 7.06
C ARG A 178 25.76 2.54 7.86
N ASN A 179 26.27 2.44 9.09
CA ASN A 179 26.03 1.28 9.95
C ASN A 179 24.56 1.18 10.36
N ARG A 180 23.93 2.30 10.73
CA ARG A 180 22.49 2.37 11.01
C ARG A 180 21.66 1.94 9.80
N ARG A 181 22.00 2.42 8.60
CA ARG A 181 21.29 2.05 7.36
C ARG A 181 21.39 0.55 7.08
N ILE A 182 22.55 -0.07 7.25
CA ILE A 182 22.75 -1.51 7.02
C ILE A 182 21.96 -2.32 8.05
N ILE A 183 22.11 -2.00 9.35
CA ILE A 183 21.44 -2.72 10.43
C ILE A 183 19.91 -2.64 10.27
N VAL A 184 19.37 -1.44 10.05
CA VAL A 184 17.92 -1.25 9.84
C VAL A 184 17.42 -2.06 8.65
N THR A 185 18.15 -2.07 7.54
CA THR A 185 17.73 -2.79 6.33
C THR A 185 17.75 -4.31 6.54
N ILE A 186 18.78 -4.84 7.21
CA ILE A 186 18.88 -6.28 7.53
C ILE A 186 17.77 -6.69 8.49
N VAL A 187 17.58 -5.93 9.57
CA VAL A 187 16.52 -6.20 10.56
C VAL A 187 15.15 -6.12 9.91
N TRP A 188 14.90 -5.11 9.09
CA TRP A 188 13.64 -4.96 8.34
C TRP A 188 13.40 -6.15 7.40
N PHE A 189 14.42 -6.56 6.63
CA PHE A 189 14.32 -7.70 5.74
C PHE A 189 14.01 -8.99 6.50
N ILE A 190 14.77 -9.29 7.55
CA ILE A 190 14.57 -10.51 8.37
C ILE A 190 13.17 -10.51 9.00
N LEU A 191 12.73 -9.39 9.57
CA LEU A 191 11.40 -9.30 10.20
C LEU A 191 10.27 -9.48 9.17
N THR A 192 10.38 -8.83 8.00
CA THR A 192 9.37 -8.98 6.94
C THR A 192 9.35 -10.40 6.37
N LEU A 193 10.51 -11.05 6.23
CA LEU A 193 10.62 -12.45 5.81
C LEU A 193 9.99 -13.40 6.81
N LEU A 194 10.30 -13.26 8.11
CA LEU A 194 9.72 -14.09 9.16
C LEU A 194 8.20 -13.96 9.17
N LEU A 195 7.68 -12.72 9.11
CA LEU A 195 6.23 -12.50 9.05
C LEU A 195 5.60 -13.05 7.77
N ALA A 196 6.27 -12.96 6.61
CA ALA A 196 5.79 -13.54 5.37
C ALA A 196 5.62 -15.07 5.46
N VAL A 197 6.50 -15.76 6.19
CA VAL A 197 6.39 -17.22 6.41
C VAL A 197 5.24 -17.57 7.36
N PHE A 198 4.96 -16.73 8.36
CA PHE A 198 3.93 -17.01 9.37
C PHE A 198 2.53 -16.48 9.02
N ILE A 199 2.39 -15.62 8.02
CA ILE A 199 1.11 -15.04 7.62
C ILE A 199 0.53 -15.85 6.44
N PRO A 200 -0.41 -16.78 6.69
CA PRO A 200 -1.09 -17.50 5.61
C PRO A 200 -2.09 -16.61 4.84
N ASN A 201 -2.55 -15.51 5.45
CA ASN A 201 -3.65 -14.68 4.94
C ASN A 201 -3.17 -13.33 4.42
N ILE A 202 -2.73 -13.28 3.16
CA ILE A 202 -2.34 -12.04 2.46
C ILE A 202 -3.47 -10.99 2.40
N GLY A 203 -4.73 -11.43 2.37
CA GLY A 203 -5.89 -10.53 2.29
C GLY A 203 -6.01 -9.59 3.49
N VAL A 204 -5.69 -10.04 4.70
CA VAL A 204 -5.74 -9.20 5.91
C VAL A 204 -4.68 -8.10 5.83
N VAL A 205 -3.46 -8.45 5.41
CA VAL A 205 -2.36 -7.48 5.23
C VAL A 205 -2.76 -6.41 4.22
N ILE A 206 -3.35 -6.81 3.11
CA ILE A 206 -3.76 -5.91 2.04
C ILE A 206 -4.92 -4.99 2.49
N GLN A 207 -5.89 -5.51 3.24
CA GLN A 207 -6.97 -4.67 3.79
C GLN A 207 -6.43 -3.62 4.76
N ILE A 208 -5.49 -4.01 5.63
CA ILE A 208 -4.80 -3.07 6.54
C ILE A 208 -4.02 -2.01 5.74
N LEU A 209 -3.29 -2.41 4.70
CA LEU A 209 -2.61 -1.47 3.79
C LEU A 209 -3.59 -0.51 3.12
N GLY A 210 -4.77 -1.01 2.72
CA GLY A 210 -5.87 -0.22 2.17
C GLY A 210 -6.38 0.83 3.16
N ALA A 211 -6.49 0.48 4.45
CA ALA A 211 -6.86 1.44 5.50
C ALA A 211 -5.81 2.57 5.56
N PHE A 212 -4.53 2.24 5.68
CA PHE A 212 -3.46 3.24 5.70
C PHE A 212 -3.39 4.08 4.41
N ALA A 213 -3.74 3.52 3.25
CA ALA A 213 -3.84 4.27 1.99
C ALA A 213 -4.89 5.41 2.06
N ALA A 214 -6.00 5.22 2.79
CA ALA A 214 -7.00 6.28 2.97
C ALA A 214 -6.43 7.51 3.70
N VAL A 215 -5.47 7.30 4.60
CA VAL A 215 -4.78 8.38 5.31
C VAL A 215 -3.95 9.22 4.32
N PHE A 216 -3.25 8.58 3.38
CA PHE A 216 -2.47 9.26 2.34
C PHE A 216 -3.31 10.00 1.31
N ILE A 217 -4.44 9.41 0.92
CA ILE A 217 -5.26 9.96 -0.17
C ILE A 217 -6.16 11.09 0.32
N PHE A 218 -6.69 10.98 1.55
CA PHE A 218 -7.71 11.91 2.03
C PHE A 218 -7.24 12.75 3.23
N ILE A 219 -6.65 12.12 4.25
CA ILE A 219 -6.36 12.80 5.52
C ILE A 219 -5.17 13.76 5.38
N PHE A 220 -4.01 13.31 4.89
CA PHE A 220 -2.83 14.18 4.79
C PHE A 220 -3.01 15.39 3.84
N PRO A 221 -3.54 15.23 2.61
CA PRO A 221 -3.84 16.36 1.74
C PRO A 221 -4.90 17.28 2.33
N GLY A 222 -5.92 16.71 3.00
CA GLY A 222 -6.94 17.47 3.71
C GLY A 222 -6.37 18.32 4.84
N MET A 223 -5.45 17.78 5.65
CA MET A 223 -4.74 18.53 6.70
C MET A 223 -3.85 19.63 6.12
N CYS A 224 -3.12 19.35 5.03
CA CYS A 224 -2.29 20.35 4.36
C CYS A 224 -3.13 21.50 3.81
N MET A 225 -4.27 21.18 3.20
CA MET A 225 -5.22 22.19 2.71
C MET A 225 -5.84 23.01 3.85
N MET A 226 -6.21 22.37 4.96
CA MET A 226 -6.78 23.06 6.12
C MET A 226 -5.76 24.04 6.72
N SER A 227 -4.51 23.61 6.92
CA SER A 227 -3.46 24.49 7.42
C SER A 227 -3.14 25.62 6.45
N ALA A 228 -3.10 25.36 5.13
CA ALA A 228 -2.92 26.42 4.15
C ALA A 228 -4.04 27.48 4.23
N VAL A 229 -5.29 27.06 4.45
CA VAL A 229 -6.41 27.99 4.67
C VAL A 229 -6.26 28.74 5.99
N GLN A 230 -5.87 28.07 7.08
CA GLN A 230 -5.69 28.71 8.38
C GLN A 230 -4.62 29.81 8.34
N ASN A 231 -3.47 29.54 7.70
CA ASN A 231 -2.42 30.56 7.54
C ASN A 231 -2.94 31.82 6.81
N LEU A 232 -3.73 31.66 5.76
CA LEU A 232 -4.30 32.80 5.01
C LEU A 232 -5.41 33.53 5.80
N VAL A 233 -6.12 32.82 6.66
CA VAL A 233 -7.12 33.41 7.57
C VAL A 233 -6.43 34.25 8.65
N ASP A 234 -5.31 33.75 9.20
CA ASP A 234 -4.52 34.46 10.20
C ASP A 234 -3.90 35.76 9.63
N ASP A 235 -3.58 35.77 8.33
CA ASP A 235 -3.19 36.97 7.58
C ASP A 235 -4.35 37.97 7.34
N GLY A 236 -5.55 37.70 7.86
CA GLY A 236 -6.73 38.57 7.77
C GLY A 236 -7.50 38.47 6.44
N ILE A 237 -7.14 37.54 5.56
CA ILE A 237 -7.77 37.37 4.23
C ILE A 237 -9.01 36.49 4.35
N TRP A 238 -10.14 37.08 4.74
CA TRP A 238 -11.40 36.34 4.87
C TRP A 238 -12.24 36.42 3.60
N THR A 239 -12.20 35.37 2.76
CA THR A 239 -13.03 35.30 1.54
C THR A 239 -14.00 34.11 1.55
N ARG A 240 -15.10 34.23 0.80
CA ARG A 240 -16.07 33.12 0.60
C ARG A 240 -15.40 31.87 0.00
N ARG A 241 -14.35 32.05 -0.81
CA ARG A 241 -13.58 30.95 -1.40
C ARG A 241 -12.79 30.17 -0.34
N LEU A 242 -12.13 30.86 0.60
CA LEU A 242 -11.42 30.20 1.70
C LEU A 242 -12.36 29.40 2.60
N LYS A 243 -13.56 29.91 2.90
CA LYS A 243 -14.59 29.13 3.62
C LYS A 243 -14.98 27.86 2.88
N GLY A 244 -15.19 27.96 1.55
CA GLY A 244 -15.46 26.79 0.71
C GLY A 244 -14.32 25.78 0.73
N LEU A 245 -13.08 26.26 0.68
CA LEU A 245 -11.88 25.42 0.70
C LEU A 245 -11.67 24.74 2.07
N ALA A 246 -11.90 25.45 3.18
CA ALA A 246 -11.89 24.88 4.53
C ALA A 246 -12.97 23.80 4.70
N ALA A 247 -14.19 24.07 4.21
CA ALA A 247 -15.28 23.09 4.26
C ALA A 247 -14.93 21.83 3.44
N PHE A 248 -14.34 22.01 2.26
CA PHE A 248 -13.88 20.91 1.41
C PHE A 248 -12.73 20.11 2.05
N ALA A 249 -11.74 20.78 2.64
CA ALA A 249 -10.67 20.15 3.40
C ALA A 249 -11.20 19.34 4.59
N CYS A 250 -12.17 19.90 5.33
CA CYS A 250 -12.84 19.23 6.43
C CYS A 250 -13.57 17.97 5.94
N ALA A 251 -14.33 18.07 4.84
CA ALA A 251 -15.00 16.93 4.23
C ALA A 251 -14.01 15.83 3.82
N PHE A 252 -12.86 16.19 3.23
CA PHE A 252 -11.79 15.25 2.90
C PHE A 252 -11.27 14.50 4.12
N ILE A 253 -10.99 15.20 5.22
CA ILE A 253 -10.51 14.58 6.47
C ILE A 253 -11.57 13.65 7.05
N LEU A 254 -12.84 14.07 7.10
CA LEU A 254 -13.94 13.27 7.64
C LEU A 254 -14.19 12.00 6.81
N ILE A 255 -14.22 12.12 5.49
CA ILE A 255 -14.35 10.99 4.57
C ILE A 255 -13.16 10.04 4.74
N GLY A 256 -11.94 10.58 4.80
CA GLY A 256 -10.73 9.79 5.03
C GLY A 256 -10.74 9.03 6.35
N ALA A 257 -11.13 9.69 7.44
CA ALA A 257 -11.24 9.08 8.76
C ALA A 257 -12.32 7.99 8.81
N PHE A 258 -13.45 8.23 8.15
CA PHE A 258 -14.53 7.25 8.03
C PHE A 258 -14.08 6.02 7.24
N ILE A 259 -13.47 6.22 6.06
CA ILE A 259 -12.94 5.14 5.22
C ILE A 259 -11.87 4.33 5.98
N PHE A 260 -10.97 5.02 6.67
CA PHE A 260 -9.94 4.38 7.50
C PHE A 260 -10.58 3.50 8.58
N GLY A 261 -11.54 4.04 9.35
CA GLY A 261 -12.23 3.31 10.41
C GLY A 261 -13.02 2.11 9.89
N LEU A 262 -13.74 2.27 8.77
CA LEU A 262 -14.48 1.18 8.12
C LEU A 262 -13.54 0.06 7.69
N THR A 263 -12.47 0.38 6.97
CA THR A 263 -11.55 -0.61 6.42
C THR A 263 -10.81 -1.35 7.53
N LEU A 264 -10.38 -0.64 8.57
CA LEU A 264 -9.72 -1.24 9.74
C LEU A 264 -10.68 -2.16 10.51
N THR A 265 -11.93 -1.73 10.68
CA THR A 265 -12.95 -2.55 11.35
C THR A 265 -13.25 -3.82 10.55
N GLN A 266 -13.35 -3.70 9.22
CA GLN A 266 -13.52 -4.84 8.32
C GLN A 266 -12.34 -5.82 8.42
N SER A 267 -11.10 -5.33 8.46
CA SER A 267 -9.93 -6.21 8.59
C SER A 267 -9.91 -6.98 9.91
N VAL A 268 -10.33 -6.34 11.01
CA VAL A 268 -10.40 -7.00 12.32
C VAL A 268 -11.52 -8.04 12.37
N ILE A 269 -12.66 -7.75 11.74
CA ILE A 269 -13.78 -8.70 11.66
C ILE A 269 -13.41 -9.90 10.79
N ALA A 270 -12.73 -9.66 9.66
CA ALA A 270 -12.27 -10.71 8.76
C ALA A 270 -11.30 -11.68 9.47
N ASP A 271 -10.40 -11.16 10.30
CA ASP A 271 -9.47 -11.95 11.10
C ASP A 271 -10.19 -12.77 12.19
N LYS A 272 -11.08 -12.13 12.97
CA LYS A 272 -11.81 -12.78 14.08
C LYS A 272 -12.74 -13.91 13.64
N ASN A 273 -13.38 -13.78 12.50
CA ASN A 273 -14.33 -14.78 12.03
C ASN A 273 -13.66 -16.02 11.44
N GLY A 274 -12.33 -15.99 11.25
CA GLY A 274 -11.61 -16.94 10.43
C GLY A 274 -12.09 -16.86 8.98
N VAL A 275 -11.21 -17.04 8.01
CA VAL A 275 -11.66 -17.32 6.65
C VAL A 275 -12.37 -18.68 6.70
N LYS A 276 -13.69 -18.68 6.79
CA LYS A 276 -14.48 -19.90 6.58
C LYS A 276 -14.19 -20.31 5.15
N ALA A 277 -13.62 -21.49 4.96
CA ALA A 277 -13.44 -22.09 3.65
C ALA A 277 -14.73 -21.91 2.84
N ASP A 278 -14.60 -21.22 1.70
CA ASP A 278 -15.72 -21.03 0.80
C ASP A 278 -16.24 -22.42 0.41
N LYS A 279 -17.55 -22.68 0.60
CA LYS A 279 -18.19 -23.93 0.18
C LYS A 279 -18.52 -23.91 -1.31
N SER A 280 -17.82 -23.09 -2.08
CA SER A 280 -17.89 -23.08 -3.54
C SER A 280 -17.36 -24.40 -4.06
N LYS A 281 -18.03 -24.95 -5.07
CA LYS A 281 -17.76 -26.26 -5.66
C LYS A 281 -16.43 -26.32 -6.45
N TYR A 282 -15.58 -25.29 -6.33
CA TYR A 282 -14.41 -25.04 -7.17
C TYR A 282 -13.14 -24.65 -6.40
N THR A 283 -13.14 -24.70 -5.07
CA THR A 283 -11.92 -24.52 -4.27
C THR A 283 -11.31 -25.89 -3.96
N CYS A 284 -10.11 -26.13 -4.51
CA CYS A 284 -9.18 -27.14 -3.99
C CYS A 284 -8.67 -26.71 -2.61
#